data_AF-A0A352RF19-F1
#
_entry.id   AF-A0A352RF19-F1
#
_cell.length_a   1.000
_cell.length_b   1.000
_cell.length_c   1.000
_cell.angle_alpha   90.00
_cell.angle_beta   90.00
_cell.angle_gamma   90.00
#
_symmetry.space_group_name_H-M   'P 1'
#
loop_
_entity.id
_entity.type
_entity.pdbx_description
1 polymer ?
#
loop_
_entity_poly.entity_id
_entity_poly.type
_entity_poly.pdbx_seq_one_letter_code
_entity_poly.pdbx_strand_id
1 'polypeptide(L)' 'DSIAVDAIENFLSTGTILLTNAPTKECLENLAPMLGPLRETVFGRIHNVVVDSTGYNVASTNLELPPHTDL' A
#
# COMPACT_ATOMS: atom_id res chain seq x y z
N ASP A 1 12.09 -9.22 -15.93
CA ASP A 1 12.58 -9.59 -14.59
C ASP A 1 13.65 -8.68 -14.01
N SER A 2 14.73 -8.30 -14.73
CA SER A 2 15.81 -7.45 -14.15
C SER A 2 15.32 -6.17 -13.48
N ILE A 3 14.39 -5.43 -14.12
CA ILE A 3 13.82 -4.20 -13.55
C ILE A 3 13.15 -4.46 -12.19
N ALA A 4 12.43 -5.57 -12.05
CA ALA A 4 11.75 -5.90 -10.80
C ALA A 4 12.75 -6.32 -9.70
N VAL A 5 13.82 -7.02 -10.08
CA VAL A 5 14.91 -7.38 -9.15
C VAL A 5 15.59 -6.11 -8.65
N ASP A 6 16.05 -5.24 -9.55
CA ASP A 6 16.71 -3.99 -9.20
C ASP A 6 15.82 -3.12 -8.31
N ALA A 7 14.52 -3.05 -8.63
CA ALA A 7 13.51 -2.34 -7.85
C ALA A 7 13.39 -2.87 -6.42
N ILE A 8 13.31 -4.20 -6.25
CA ILE A 8 13.19 -4.84 -4.93
C ILE A 8 14.50 -4.70 -4.15
N GLU A 9 15.67 -4.85 -4.77
CA GLU A 9 16.96 -4.66 -4.11
C GLU A 9 17.15 -3.21 -3.61
N ASN A 10 16.74 -2.23 -4.42
CA ASN A 10 16.72 -0.83 -3.99
C ASN A 10 15.72 -0.59 -2.85
N PHE A 11 14.54 -1.21 -2.90
CA PHE A 11 13.56 -1.13 -1.80
C PHE A 11 14.13 -1.70 -0.49
N LEU A 12 14.84 -2.83 -0.54
CA LEU A 12 15.44 -3.45 0.64
C LEU A 12 16.54 -2.60 1.29
N SER A 13 17.25 -1.76 0.50
CA SER A 13 18.30 -0.89 1.01
C SER A 13 17.81 0.50 1.45
N THR A 14 16.81 1.05 0.78
CA THR A 14 16.30 2.41 1.02
C THR A 14 15.02 2.47 1.85
N GLY A 15 14.27 1.37 1.92
CA GLY A 15 13.00 1.26 2.63
C GLY A 15 11.79 1.78 1.86
N THR A 16 11.91 2.25 0.61
CA THR A 16 10.76 2.75 -0.18
C THR A 16 10.98 2.57 -1.70
N ILE A 17 9.89 2.33 -2.43
CA ILE A 17 9.88 2.31 -3.90
C ILE A 17 8.68 3.10 -4.44
N LEU A 18 8.88 3.83 -5.54
CA LEU A 18 7.82 4.54 -6.27
C LEU A 18 7.51 3.82 -7.59
N LEU A 19 6.30 3.29 -7.73
CA LEU A 19 5.80 2.75 -8.99
C LEU A 19 4.98 3.83 -9.71
N THR A 20 5.46 4.29 -10.87
CA THR A 20 4.79 5.29 -11.70
C THR A 20 3.97 4.66 -12.82
N ASN A 21 3.00 5.39 -13.39
CA ASN A 21 2.12 4.92 -14.46
C ASN A 21 1.25 3.70 -14.05
N ALA A 22 0.86 3.62 -12.78
CA ALA A 22 -0.07 2.61 -12.30
C ALA A 22 -1.49 2.86 -12.84
N PRO A 23 -2.32 1.80 -13.01
CA PRO A 23 -3.73 1.95 -13.36
C PRO A 23 -4.50 2.78 -12.31
N THR A 24 -5.54 3.50 -12.73
CA THR A 24 -6.39 4.31 -11.84
C THR A 24 -7.59 3.54 -11.27
N LYS A 25 -7.52 2.20 -11.28
CA LYS A 25 -8.56 1.30 -10.76
C LYS A 25 -7.94 0.43 -9.66
N GLU A 26 -8.78 -0.12 -8.80
CA GLU A 26 -8.36 -1.06 -7.76
C GLU A 26 -7.64 -2.26 -8.39
N CYS A 27 -6.34 -2.40 -8.11
CA CYS A 27 -5.51 -3.43 -8.72
C CYS A 27 -4.23 -3.75 -7.93
N LEU A 28 -4.19 -3.47 -6.62
CA LEU A 28 -3.00 -3.72 -5.79
C LEU A 28 -2.65 -5.21 -5.72
N GLU A 29 -3.64 -6.10 -5.84
CA GLU A 29 -3.46 -7.57 -5.89
C GLU A 29 -2.58 -8.02 -7.06
N ASN A 30 -2.50 -7.23 -8.13
CA ASN A 30 -1.65 -7.56 -9.28
C ASN A 30 -0.15 -7.55 -8.94
N LEU A 31 0.24 -6.97 -7.80
CA LEU A 31 1.62 -7.01 -7.31
C LEU A 31 1.96 -8.31 -6.57
N ALA A 32 0.97 -9.09 -6.14
CA ALA A 32 1.18 -10.28 -5.32
C ALA A 32 2.09 -11.35 -5.97
N PRO A 33 2.06 -11.60 -7.30
CA PRO A 33 2.99 -12.53 -7.93
C PRO A 33 4.47 -12.13 -7.79
N MET A 34 4.74 -10.84 -7.59
CA MET A 34 6.11 -10.31 -7.48
C MET A 34 6.53 -10.06 -6.03
N LEU A 35 5.63 -9.55 -5.19
CA LEU A 35 5.92 -9.17 -3.80
C LEU A 35 5.59 -10.26 -2.77
N GLY A 36 4.87 -11.30 -3.18
CA GLY A 36 4.35 -12.32 -2.29
C GLY A 36 2.89 -12.06 -1.88
N PRO A 37 2.34 -12.92 -1.01
CA PRO A 37 0.92 -12.83 -0.63
C PRO A 37 0.61 -11.55 0.15
N LEU A 38 -0.54 -10.95 -0.15
CA LEU A 38 -1.08 -9.85 0.67
C LEU A 38 -1.46 -10.39 2.05
N ARG A 39 -0.96 -9.73 3.11
CA ARG A 39 -1.30 -10.05 4.49
C ARG A 39 -2.71 -9.55 4.80
N GLU A 40 -3.59 -10.47 5.19
CA GLU A 40 -4.96 -10.13 5.63
C GLU A 40 -4.94 -9.61 7.07
N THR A 41 -5.70 -8.55 7.33
CA THR A 41 -5.86 -7.91 8.65
C THR A 41 -7.35 -7.77 8.99
N VAL A 42 -7.65 -7.17 10.15
CA VAL A 42 -9.04 -6.81 10.51
C VAL A 42 -9.66 -5.78 9.55
N PHE A 43 -8.85 -5.11 8.73
CA PHE A 43 -9.26 -4.15 7.71
C PHE A 43 -9.43 -4.79 6.31
N GLY A 44 -9.23 -6.11 6.20
CA GLY A 44 -9.16 -6.85 4.94
C GLY A 44 -7.74 -7.03 4.41
N ARG A 45 -7.61 -7.51 3.17
CA ARG A 45 -6.31 -7.61 2.46
C ARG A 45 -5.90 -6.29 1.80
N ILE A 46 -6.89 -5.52 1.35
CA ILE A 46 -6.76 -4.18 0.79
C ILE A 46 -7.86 -3.34 1.42
N HIS A 47 -7.51 -2.12 1.81
CA HIS A 47 -8.42 -1.16 2.41
C HIS A 47 -8.39 0.15 1.62
N ASN A 48 -9.56 0.66 1.26
CA ASN A 48 -9.70 1.93 0.57
C ASN A 48 -9.64 3.09 1.57
N VAL A 49 -8.62 3.94 1.44
CA VAL A 49 -8.47 5.16 2.24
C VAL A 49 -9.30 6.26 1.59
N VAL A 50 -10.52 6.45 2.09
CA VAL A 50 -11.48 7.47 1.65
C VAL A 50 -12.11 8.14 2.87
N VAL A 51 -12.56 9.39 2.70
CA VAL A 51 -13.29 10.08 3.77
C VAL A 51 -14.62 9.36 4.02
N ASP A 52 -14.78 8.78 5.19
CA ASP A 52 -15.99 8.10 5.65
C ASP A 52 -16.50 8.74 6.94
N SER A 53 -17.74 9.23 6.88
CA SER A 53 -18.45 9.85 8.00
C SER A 53 -18.79 8.90 9.17
N THR A 54 -18.62 7.58 9.01
CA THR A 54 -18.90 6.61 10.08
C THR A 54 -17.79 6.56 11.14
N GLY A 55 -16.57 7.04 10.84
CA GLY A 55 -15.53 7.32 11.83
C GLY A 55 -14.82 6.11 12.44
N TYR A 56 -14.71 4.99 11.70
CA TYR A 56 -14.07 3.77 12.21
C TYR A 56 -12.54 3.88 12.40
N ASN A 57 -11.83 4.58 11.50
CA ASN A 57 -10.38 4.81 11.60
C ASN A 57 -10.07 6.26 11.23
N VAL A 58 -9.08 6.87 11.90
CA VAL A 58 -8.61 8.23 11.60
C VAL A 58 -8.08 8.38 10.17
N ALA A 59 -7.57 7.30 9.57
CA ALA A 59 -7.17 7.24 8.16
C ALA A 59 -8.34 7.49 7.18
N SER A 60 -9.57 7.27 7.60
CA SER A 60 -10.78 7.52 6.81
C SER A 60 -11.38 8.91 7.09
N THR A 61 -10.58 9.86 7.57
CA THR A 61 -11.03 11.24 7.86
C THR A 61 -10.24 12.25 7.01
N ASN A 62 -10.63 13.53 7.08
CA ASN A 62 -9.89 14.63 6.46
C ASN A 62 -8.89 15.29 7.43
N LEU A 63 -8.62 14.66 8.57
CA LEU A 63 -7.65 15.15 9.55
C LEU A 63 -6.23 14.75 9.15
N GLU A 64 -5.25 15.55 9.58
CA GLU A 64 -3.84 15.24 9.37
C GLU A 64 -3.41 14.01 10.19
N LEU A 65 -2.59 13.16 9.58
CA LEU A 65 -1.91 12.05 10.26
C LEU A 65 -0.43 12.38 10.42
N PRO A 66 0.10 12.46 11.66
CA PRO A 66 1.54 12.61 11.88
C PRO A 66 2.29 11.36 11.39
N PRO A 67 3.62 11.41 11.21
CA PRO A 67 4.41 10.23 10.89
C PRO A 67 4.15 9.07 11.88
N HIS A 68 3.83 7.88 11.36
CA HIS A 68 3.45 6.71 12.15
C HIS A 68 3.81 5.40 11.41
N THR A 69 3.55 4.28 12.07
CA THR A 69 3.63 2.93 11.50
C THR A 69 2.28 2.23 11.59
N ASP A 70 1.94 1.42 10.60
CA ASP A 70 0.69 0.65 10.52
C ASP A 70 0.77 -0.73 11.23
N LEU A 71 -0.34 -1.50 11.23
CA LEU A 71 -0.56 -2.80 11.91
C LEU A 71 -0.73 -4.00 10.97
#